data_AF-A0A350V5T8-F1
#
_entry.id   AF-A0A350V5T8-F1
#
_cell.length_a   1.000
_cell.length_b   1.000
_cell.length_c   1.000
_cell.angle_alpha   90.00
_cell.angle_beta   90.00
_cell.angle_gamma   90.00
#
_symmetry.space_group_name_H-M   'P 1'
#
loop_
_entity.id
_entity.type
_entity.pdbx_description
1 polymer ?
#
loop_
_entity_poly.entity_id
_entity_poly.type
_entity_poly.pdbx_seq_one_letter_code
_entity_poly.pdbx_strand_id
1 'polypeptide(L)'
;MNIIVLTGGNSAERNVALASGRSVAKALRDAGNSVKVIDPIYGAAQPDEDKIFSDKPAIGKEFPTAEELHRYSSRKVMECINSDLFDNADIV
;
A
#
# COMPACT_ATOMS: atom_id res chain seq x y z
N MET A 1 16.70 5.33 -8.04
CA MET A 1 16.13 4.12 -8.68
C MET A 1 14.62 4.28 -8.76
N ASN A 2 13.93 3.44 -9.55
CA ASN A 2 12.46 3.36 -9.53
C ASN A 2 12.07 2.32 -8.48
N ILE A 3 11.42 2.75 -7.41
CA ILE A 3 11.08 1.90 -6.27
C ILE A 3 9.57 1.93 -6.04
N ILE A 4 8.99 0.76 -5.83
CA ILE A 4 7.62 0.60 -5.37
C ILE A 4 7.65 0.31 -3.88
N VAL A 5 6.88 1.08 -3.12
CA VAL A 5 6.57 0.77 -1.72
C VAL A 5 5.22 0.07 -1.68
N LEU A 6 5.23 -1.22 -1.34
CA LEU A 6 4.03 -2.01 -1.18
C LEU A 6 3.49 -1.82 0.25
N THR A 7 2.25 -1.36 0.37
CA THR A 7 1.67 -1.00 1.68
C THR A 7 0.20 -1.38 1.78
N GLY A 8 -0.40 -1.20 2.97
CA GLY A 8 -1.80 -1.53 3.22
C GLY A 8 -2.07 -3.03 3.19
N GLY A 9 -2.77 -3.51 2.16
CA GLY A 9 -3.26 -4.88 2.08
C GLY A 9 -4.53 -5.12 2.90
N ASN A 10 -4.98 -6.37 2.95
CA ASN A 10 -6.23 -6.78 3.61
C ASN A 10 -6.00 -7.62 4.89
N SER A 11 -4.85 -7.47 5.56
CA SER A 11 -4.56 -8.13 6.83
C SER A 11 -4.92 -7.24 8.04
N ALA A 12 -4.89 -7.84 9.24
CA ALA A 12 -5.02 -7.10 10.49
C ALA A 12 -3.93 -6.02 10.69
N GLU A 13 -2.82 -6.11 9.96
CA GLU A 13 -1.69 -5.17 10.05
C GLU A 13 -1.82 -3.99 9.08
N ARG A 14 -2.91 -3.89 8.31
CA ARG A 14 -3.14 -2.83 7.30
C ARG A 14 -2.75 -1.44 7.79
N ASN A 15 -3.18 -1.06 8.99
CA ASN A 15 -2.93 0.26 9.56
C ASN A 15 -1.45 0.51 9.85
N VAL A 16 -0.78 -0.53 10.36
CA VAL A 16 0.67 -0.52 10.61
C VAL A 16 1.42 -0.43 9.29
N ALA A 17 1.01 -1.20 8.28
CA ALA A 17 1.61 -1.17 6.96
C ALA A 17 1.47 0.22 6.31
N LEU A 18 0.29 0.86 6.35
CA LEU A 18 0.07 2.22 5.81
C LEU A 18 0.94 3.28 6.51
N ALA A 19 1.07 3.19 7.84
CA ALA A 19 1.89 4.12 8.60
C ALA A 19 3.40 3.95 8.31
N SER A 20 3.87 2.71 8.28
CA SER A 20 5.27 2.38 7.96
C SER A 20 5.58 2.75 6.51
N GLY A 21 4.71 2.39 5.57
CA GLY A 21 4.84 2.68 4.14
C GLY A 21 4.96 4.18 3.85
N ARG A 22 4.19 5.02 4.56
CA ARG A 22 4.32 6.49 4.46
C ARG A 22 5.73 6.97 4.83
N SER A 23 6.25 6.46 5.94
CA SER A 23 7.59 6.84 6.43
C SER A 23 8.69 6.34 5.49
N VAL A 24 8.57 5.10 5.00
CA VAL A 24 9.50 4.49 4.04
C VAL A 24 9.49 5.24 2.71
N ALA A 25 8.30 5.52 2.14
CA ALA A 25 8.17 6.26 0.89
C ALA A 25 8.81 7.65 0.99
N LYS A 26 8.59 8.36 2.11
CA LYS A 26 9.26 9.64 2.37
C LYS A 26 10.78 9.48 2.43
N ALA A 27 11.30 8.53 3.20
CA ALA A 27 12.75 8.35 3.36
C ALA A 27 13.44 8.00 2.03
N LEU A 28 12.84 7.13 1.21
CA LEU A 28 13.36 6.76 -0.11
C LEU A 28 13.40 7.95 -1.08
N ARG A 29 12.37 8.80 -1.05
CA ARG A 29 12.33 10.05 -1.82
C ARG A 29 13.37 11.05 -1.37
N ASP A 30 13.50 11.25 -0.05
CA ASP A 30 14.52 12.13 0.54
C ASP A 30 15.94 11.67 0.16
N ALA A 31 16.14 10.36 -0.06
CA ALA A 31 17.37 9.77 -0.59
C ALA A 31 17.55 9.88 -2.12
N GLY A 32 16.64 10.56 -2.84
CA GLY A 32 16.75 10.82 -4.28
C GLY A 32 16.15 9.75 -5.20
N ASN A 33 15.33 8.82 -4.68
CA ASN A 33 14.66 7.81 -5.50
C ASN A 33 13.33 8.30 -6.09
N SER A 34 12.96 7.74 -7.25
CA SER A 34 11.61 7.84 -7.79
C SER A 34 10.76 6.77 -7.12
N VAL A 35 9.72 7.18 -6.38
CA VAL A 35 8.93 6.26 -5.54
C VAL A 35 7.47 6.28 -5.93
N LYS A 36 6.90 5.10 -6.17
CA LYS A 36 5.47 4.85 -6.33
C LYS A 36 4.94 4.06 -5.14
N VAL A 37 3.79 4.45 -4.61
CA VAL A 37 3.12 3.72 -3.52
C VAL A 37 1.99 2.89 -4.12
N ILE A 38 1.91 1.62 -3.73
CA ILE A 38 0.89 0.68 -4.19
C ILE A 38 0.22 0.03 -2.98
N ASP A 39 -1.11 0.00 -2.98
CA ASP A 39 -1.91 -0.80 -2.06
C ASP A 39 -2.68 -1.89 -2.83
N PRO A 40 -2.35 -3.17 -2.64
CA PRO A 40 -2.89 -4.27 -3.45
C PRO A 40 -4.42 -4.38 -3.43
N ILE A 41 -5.10 -3.84 -2.43
CA ILE A 41 -6.57 -3.91 -2.35
C ILE A 41 -7.26 -3.21 -3.52
N TYR A 42 -6.57 -2.29 -4.20
CA TYR A 42 -7.11 -1.55 -5.34
C TYR A 42 -6.94 -2.26 -6.69
N GLY A 43 -6.18 -3.36 -6.75
CA GLY A 43 -5.90 -4.07 -8.00
C GLY A 43 -4.94 -3.33 -8.92
N ALA A 44 -5.07 -3.53 -10.23
CA ALA A 44 -4.17 -2.88 -11.21
C ALA A 44 -4.45 -1.37 -11.34
N ALA A 45 -5.67 -0.93 -11.03
CA ALA A 45 -6.08 0.47 -11.05
C ALA A 45 -5.81 1.15 -9.70
N GLN A 46 -4.55 1.50 -9.47
CA GLN A 46 -4.14 2.18 -8.24
C GLN A 46 -4.66 3.62 -8.18
N PRO A 47 -5.17 4.08 -7.01
CA PRO A 47 -5.49 5.49 -6.80
C PRO A 47 -4.22 6.31 -6.54
N ASP A 48 -4.38 7.63 -6.44
CA ASP A 48 -3.30 8.51 -6.00
C ASP A 48 -2.83 8.18 -4.58
N GLU A 49 -1.56 8.45 -4.30
CA GLU A 49 -0.93 8.20 -3.01
C GLU A 49 -1.66 8.87 -1.85
N ASP A 50 -2.09 10.12 -2.04
CA ASP A 50 -2.84 10.84 -1.00
C ASP A 50 -4.11 10.09 -0.61
N LYS A 51 -4.76 9.41 -1.56
CA LYS A 51 -5.92 8.57 -1.26
C LYS A 51 -5.52 7.31 -0.50
N ILE A 52 -4.44 6.63 -0.90
CA ILE A 52 -3.91 5.45 -0.18
C ILE A 52 -3.62 5.79 1.29
N PHE A 53 -2.98 6.94 1.53
CA PHE A 53 -2.61 7.39 2.87
C PHE A 53 -3.70 8.20 3.59
N SER A 54 -4.80 8.57 2.92
CA SER A 54 -5.97 9.18 3.54
C SER A 54 -6.82 8.18 4.30
N ASP A 55 -6.68 6.90 3.97
CA ASP A 55 -7.32 5.74 4.60
C ASP A 55 -6.72 5.51 6.00
N LYS A 56 -6.89 6.51 6.85
CA LYS A 56 -6.43 6.54 8.24
C LYS A 56 -7.53 5.97 9.12
N PRO A 57 -7.29 4.85 9.79
CA PRO A 57 -7.37 4.86 11.23
C PRO A 57 -6.05 5.44 11.75
N ALA A 58 -6.10 6.19 12.86
CA ALA A 58 -4.91 6.41 13.66
C ALA A 58 -4.23 5.05 13.91
N ILE A 59 -2.91 5.00 14.13
CA ILE A 59 -2.31 3.83 14.80
C ILE A 59 -2.94 3.80 16.20
N GLY A 60 -4.14 3.24 16.29
CA GLY A 60 -4.92 3.10 17.49
C GLY A 60 -4.49 1.83 18.21
N LYS A 61 -5.02 1.64 19.41
CA LYS A 61 -4.84 0.37 20.14
C LYS A 61 -5.61 -0.79 19.50
N GLU A 62 -6.48 -0.48 18.54
CA GLU A 62 -7.42 -1.42 17.93
C GLU A 62 -7.02 -1.73 16.48
N PHE A 63 -7.05 -3.02 16.14
CA PHE A 63 -6.84 -3.52 14.79
C PHE A 63 -8.12 -3.30 13.95
N PRO A 64 -8.02 -3.22 12.61
CA PRO A 64 -9.18 -3.30 11.75
C PRO A 64 -10.00 -4.56 12.09
N THR A 65 -11.31 -4.39 12.13
CA THR A 65 -12.23 -5.52 12.36
C THR A 65 -12.22 -6.46 11.15
N ALA A 66 -12.58 -7.73 11.36
CA ALA A 66 -12.70 -8.70 10.27
C ALA A 66 -13.73 -8.27 9.21
N GLU A 67 -14.81 -7.60 9.63
CA GLU A 67 -15.83 -7.05 8.73
C GLU A 67 -15.26 -5.94 7.83
N GLU A 68 -14.46 -5.03 8.40
CA GLU A 68 -13.76 -4.00 7.63
C GLU A 68 -12.74 -4.58 6.65
N LEU A 69 -12.09 -5.70 6.96
CA LEU A 69 -11.12 -6.33 6.05
C LEU A 69 -11.79 -7.18 4.96
N HIS A 70 -12.90 -7.86 5.27
CA HIS A 70 -13.65 -8.67 4.31
C HIS A 70 -14.28 -7.87 3.17
N ARG A 71 -14.41 -6.54 3.31
CA ARG A 71 -14.83 -5.66 2.21
C ARG A 71 -13.81 -5.66 1.05
N TYR A 72 -12.55 -6.02 1.32
CA TYR A 72 -11.50 -6.04 0.32
C TYR A 72 -11.42 -7.42 -0.34
N SER A 73 -11.49 -7.42 -1.67
CA SER A 73 -11.44 -8.65 -2.45
C SER A 73 -10.01 -9.16 -2.60
N SER A 74 -9.74 -10.40 -2.15
CA SER A 74 -8.46 -11.08 -2.43
C SER A 74 -8.17 -11.21 -3.93
N ARG A 75 -9.21 -11.19 -4.78
CA ARG A 75 -9.03 -11.19 -6.24
C ARG A 75 -8.35 -9.92 -6.74
N LYS A 76 -8.60 -8.77 -6.11
CA LYS A 76 -7.95 -7.49 -6.43
C LYS A 76 -6.47 -7.52 -6.05
N VAL A 77 -6.13 -8.13 -4.92
CA VAL A 77 -4.72 -8.35 -4.54
C VAL A 77 -3.99 -9.15 -5.63
N MET A 78 -4.58 -10.25 -6.10
CA MET A 78 -4.01 -11.04 -7.19
C MET A 78 -3.96 -10.30 -8.52
N GLU A 79 -4.95 -9.45 -8.82
CA GLU A 79 -4.95 -8.57 -10.01
C GLU A 79 -3.79 -7.58 -9.94
N CYS A 80 -3.54 -6.96 -8.78
CA CYS A 80 -2.41 -6.05 -8.58
C CYS A 80 -1.09 -6.77 -8.85
N ILE A 81 -0.83 -7.89 -8.17
CA ILE A 81 0.46 -8.60 -8.24
C ILE A 81 0.78 -9.08 -9.65
N ASN A 82 -0.23 -9.46 -10.44
CA ASN A 82 -0.04 -9.91 -11.83
C ASN A 82 -0.08 -8.78 -12.87
N SER A 83 -0.14 -7.52 -12.45
CA SER A 83 -0.15 -6.37 -13.35
C SER A 83 1.25 -5.92 -13.74
N ASP A 84 1.33 -5.10 -14.77
CA ASP A 84 2.54 -4.42 -15.24
C ASP A 84 3.03 -3.31 -14.30
N LEU A 85 2.31 -3.03 -13.20
CA LEU A 85 2.66 -2.00 -12.22
C LEU A 85 4.06 -2.18 -11.63
N PHE A 86 4.57 -3.42 -11.61
CA PHE A 86 5.84 -3.82 -11.02
C PHE A 86 6.99 -3.92 -12.02
N ASP A 87 6.73 -3.67 -13.31
CA ASP A 87 7.75 -3.75 -14.34
C ASP A 87 8.81 -2.65 -14.15
N ASN A 88 10.08 -3.01 -14.30
CA ASN A 88 11.23 -2.10 -14.25
C ASN A 88 11.36 -1.28 -12.94
N ALA A 89 10.92 -1.85 -11.81
CA ALA A 89 11.05 -1.25 -10.49
C ALA A 89 11.51 -2.28 -9.45
N ASP A 90 12.27 -1.80 -8.47
CA ASP A 90 12.55 -2.57 -7.24
C ASP A 90 11.34 -2.47 -6.30
N ILE A 91 11.10 -3.50 -5.50
CA ILE A 91 9.95 -3.56 -4.58
C ILE A 91 10.46 -3.61 -3.14
N VAL A 92 9.88 -2.79 -2.27
CA VAL A 92 10.16 -2.72 -0.83
C VAL A 92 8.86 -2.80 -0.04
#